data_AF-A0A845D8I3-F1
#
_entry.id   AF-A0A845D8I3-F1
#
_cell.length_a   1.000
_cell.length_b   1.000
_cell.length_c   1.000
_cell.angle_alpha   90.00
_cell.angle_beta   90.00
_cell.angle_gamma   90.00
#
_symmetry.space_group_name_H-M   'P 1'
#
loop_
_entity.id
_entity.type
_entity.pdbx_description
1 polymer ?
#
loop_
_entity_poly.entity_id
_entity_poly.type
_entity_poly.pdbx_seq_one_letter_code
_entity_poly.pdbx_strand_id
1 'polypeptide(L)' 'MIRLAVLLDAETLSEVPATPPDRMHQLTGDRDEQFAVYLVHPYRLVFVPAHDPLPRKEDGGINIEQVTAITVLEVVDYH' A
#
# COMPACT_ATOMS: atom_id res chain seq x y z
N MET A 1 6.16 -14.58 -8.82
CA MET A 1 5.34 -13.39 -9.14
C MET A 1 6.07 -12.16 -8.63
N ILE A 2 6.18 -11.11 -9.44
CA ILE A 2 6.93 -9.88 -9.11
C ILE A 2 5.94 -8.90 -8.43
N ARG A 3 6.32 -8.27 -7.30
CA ARG A 3 5.40 -7.44 -6.47
C ARG A 3 4.79 -6.25 -7.21
N LEU A 4 5.58 -5.63 -8.09
CA LEU A 4 5.09 -4.56 -8.96
C LEU A 4 3.99 -5.06 -9.92
N ALA A 5 4.04 -6.32 -10.36
CA ALA A 5 2.98 -6.86 -11.22
C ALA A 5 1.65 -6.98 -10.48
N VAL A 6 1.67 -7.40 -9.20
CA VAL A 6 0.44 -7.45 -8.37
C VAL A 6 -0.13 -6.05 -8.18
N LEU A 7 0.72 -5.05 -7.90
CA LEU A 7 0.29 -3.66 -7.75
C LEU A 7 -0.22 -3.02 -9.05
N LEU A 8 0.29 -3.46 -10.22
CA LEU A 8 -0.14 -2.98 -11.54
C LEU A 8 -1.42 -3.64 -12.03
N ASP A 9 -1.70 -4.88 -11.60
CA ASP A 9 -2.88 -5.65 -12.02
C ASP A 9 -4.13 -5.29 -11.20
N ALA A 10 -3.94 -4.82 -9.96
CA ALA A 10 -5.03 -4.38 -9.09
C ALA A 10 -5.66 -3.07 -9.60
N GLU A 11 -6.98 -3.05 -9.81
CA GLU A 11 -7.73 -1.84 -10.18
C GLU A 11 -7.76 -0.83 -9.02
N THR A 12 -7.81 -1.35 -7.79
CA THR A 12 -7.81 -0.56 -6.56
C THR A 12 -6.92 -1.20 -5.51
N LEU A 13 -6.45 -0.40 -4.55
CA LEU A 13 -5.61 -0.90 -3.46
C LEU A 13 -6.31 -2.00 -2.62
N SER A 14 -7.64 -2.05 -2.62
CA SER A 14 -8.43 -3.10 -1.96
C SER A 14 -8.20 -4.51 -2.52
N GLU A 15 -7.77 -4.63 -3.78
CA GLU A 15 -7.51 -5.91 -4.45
C GLU A 15 -6.10 -6.44 -4.16
N VAL A 16 -5.21 -5.60 -3.62
CA VAL A 16 -3.85 -6.01 -3.25
C VAL A 16 -3.93 -6.90 -2.00
N PRO A 17 -3.43 -8.16 -2.04
CA PRO A 17 -3.63 -9.09 -0.93
C PRO A 17 -3.00 -8.64 0.39
N ALA A 18 -3.82 -8.59 1.45
CA ALA A 18 -3.36 -8.43 2.83
C ALA A 18 -2.74 -9.72 3.42
N THR A 19 -2.84 -10.83 2.70
CA THR A 19 -2.34 -12.15 3.07
C THR A 19 -1.03 -12.48 2.36
N PRO A 20 -0.31 -13.54 2.76
CA PRO A 20 0.88 -13.97 2.05
C PRO A 20 0.61 -14.22 0.55
N PRO A 21 1.56 -13.89 -0.33
CA PRO A 21 2.92 -13.44 -0.01
C PRO A 21 3.10 -11.90 0.06
N ASP A 22 2.10 -11.11 -0.33
CA ASP A 22 2.21 -9.66 -0.49
C ASP A 22 1.99 -8.90 0.82
N ARG A 23 1.08 -9.38 1.68
CA ARG A 23 0.84 -8.86 3.03
C ARG A 23 0.70 -7.33 3.07
N MET A 24 -0.14 -6.79 2.17
CA MET A 24 -0.43 -5.37 2.13
C MET A 24 -1.02 -4.89 3.46
N HIS A 25 -0.46 -3.81 4.00
CA HIS A 25 -0.95 -3.19 5.23
C HIS A 25 -0.63 -1.70 5.27
N GLN A 26 -1.46 -0.94 5.98
CA GLN A 26 -1.17 0.45 6.34
C GLN A 26 -0.10 0.47 7.43
N LEU A 27 0.84 1.41 7.33
CA LEU A 27 1.82 1.71 8.37
C LEU A 27 1.20 2.63 9.43
N THR A 28 1.83 2.73 10.60
CA THR A 28 1.31 3.48 11.75
C THR A 28 2.34 4.45 12.29
N GLY A 29 1.93 5.33 13.23
CA GLY A 29 2.82 6.31 13.86
C GLY A 29 3.26 7.39 12.87
N ASP A 30 4.56 7.70 12.83
CA ASP A 30 5.13 8.72 11.94
C ASP A 30 5.01 8.37 10.45
N ARG A 31 4.57 7.15 10.13
CA ARG A 31 4.32 6.64 8.78
C ARG A 31 2.84 6.44 8.50
N ASP A 32 1.95 7.03 9.28
CA ASP A 32 0.53 6.99 8.99
C ASP A 32 0.25 7.45 7.54
N GLU A 33 -0.83 6.92 6.97
CA GLU A 33 -1.24 7.10 5.57
C GLU A 33 -0.30 6.47 4.51
N GLN A 34 0.80 5.86 4.92
CA GLN A 34 1.65 5.04 4.05
C GLN A 34 1.21 3.58 4.11
N PHE A 35 1.48 2.85 3.02
CA PHE A 35 1.18 1.42 2.89
C PHE A 35 2.43 0.66 2.47
N ALA A 36 2.49 -0.61 2.82
CA ALA A 36 3.62 -1.47 2.49
C ALA A 36 3.19 -2.85 2.00
N VAL A 37 3.97 -3.41 1.08
CA VAL A 37 3.92 -4.84 0.71
C VAL A 37 5.27 -5.49 0.99
N TYR A 38 5.24 -6.76 1.37
CA TYR A 38 6.43 -7.55 1.66
C TYR A 38 7.22 -7.83 0.38
N LEU A 39 8.55 -7.70 0.43
CA LEU A 39 9.45 -8.24 -0.59
C LEU A 39 10.10 -9.53 -0.06
N VAL A 40 11.32 -9.82 -0.49
CA VAL A 40 12.18 -10.81 0.17
C VAL A 40 12.52 -10.26 1.55
N HIS A 41 12.23 -11.04 2.60
CA HIS A 41 12.54 -10.66 3.97
C HIS A 41 14.01 -10.22 4.09
N PRO A 42 14.31 -9.08 4.76
CA PRO A 42 13.40 -8.27 5.59
C PRO A 42 12.79 -7.04 4.88
N TYR A 43 12.92 -6.93 3.56
CA TYR A 43 12.55 -5.71 2.83
C TYR A 43 11.05 -5.58 2.55
N ARG A 44 10.59 -4.33 2.48
CA ARG A 44 9.25 -3.95 2.05
C ARG A 44 9.33 -2.82 1.03
N LEU A 45 8.35 -2.79 0.14
CA LEU A 45 8.10 -1.66 -0.74
C LEU A 45 7.06 -0.76 -0.06
N VAL A 46 7.41 0.50 0.19
CA VAL A 46 6.51 1.49 0.80
C VAL A 46 6.01 2.48 -0.25
N PHE A 47 4.73 2.82 -0.16
CA PHE A 47 4.04 3.71 -1.08
C PHE A 47 2.90 4.47 -0.38
N VAL A 48 2.36 5.48 -1.06
CA VAL A 48 1.18 6.27 -0.63
C VAL A 48 0.13 6.31 -1.74
N PRO A 49 -1.16 6.51 -1.42
CA PRO A 49 -2.16 6.82 -2.44
C PRO A 49 -1.82 8.11 -3.19
N ALA A 50 -1.93 8.10 -4.51
CA ALA A 50 -1.65 9.24 -5.37
C ALA A 50 -2.94 9.94 -5.82
N HIS A 51 -3.68 10.51 -4.86
CA HIS A 51 -4.96 11.18 -5.08
C HIS A 51 -4.98 12.55 -4.41
N ASP A 52 -5.66 13.52 -5.04
CA ASP A 52 -5.95 14.84 -4.48
C ASP A 52 -7.40 15.25 -4.83
N PRO A 53 -8.34 15.26 -3.86
CA PRO A 53 -8.15 14.89 -2.45
C PRO A 53 -7.97 13.38 -2.26
N LEU A 54 -7.37 12.98 -1.14
CA LEU A 54 -7.31 11.56 -0.75
C LEU A 54 -8.72 11.00 -0.53
N PRO A 55 -9.05 9.80 -1.04
CA PRO A 55 -10.34 9.18 -0.80
C PRO A 55 -10.45 8.76 0.67
N ARG A 56 -11.49 9.23 1.36
CA ARG A 56 -11.71 8.99 2.79
C ARG A 56 -13.02 8.24 3.04
N LYS A 57 -13.01 7.43 4.08
CA LYS A 57 -14.19 6.86 4.73
C LYS A 57 -14.82 7.89 5.68
N GLU A 58 -16.03 7.62 6.15
CA GLU A 58 -16.74 8.48 7.12
C GLU A 58 -15.98 8.64 8.44
N ASP A 59 -15.17 7.65 8.81
CA ASP A 59 -14.33 7.66 10.02
C ASP A 59 -12.98 8.39 9.85
N GLY A 60 -12.71 8.96 8.66
CA GLY A 60 -11.46 9.64 8.34
C GLY A 60 -10.33 8.72 7.84
N GLY A 61 -10.51 7.40 7.86
CA GLY A 61 -9.57 6.45 7.28
C GLY A 61 -9.51 6.55 5.76
N ILE A 62 -8.42 6.06 5.15
CA ILE A 62 -8.30 6.02 3.69
C ILE A 62 -9.24 4.95 3.13
N ASN A 63 -10.03 5.32 2.11
CA ASN A 63 -10.88 4.38 1.41
C ASN A 63 -10.10 3.65 0.30
N ILE A 64 -9.49 2.51 0.65
CA ILE A 64 -8.66 1.72 -0.27
C ILE A 64 -9.43 1.16 -1.48
N GLU A 65 -10.75 1.07 -1.43
CA GLU A 65 -11.61 0.69 -2.57
C GLU A 65 -11.66 1.80 -3.63
N GLN A 66 -11.21 3.01 -3.31
CA GLN A 66 -11.17 4.16 -4.22
C GLN A 66 -9.74 4.59 -4.58
N VAL A 67 -8.72 3.91 -4.04
CA VAL A 67 -7.32 4.20 -4.37
C VAL A 67 -6.93 3.44 -5.63
N THR A 68 -6.97 4.12 -6.78
CA THR A 68 -6.60 3.57 -8.10
C THR A 68 -5.18 3.90 -8.56
N ALA A 69 -4.43 4.65 -7.76
CA ALA A 69 -3.09 5.13 -8.10
C ALA A 69 -2.26 5.26 -6.83
N ILE A 70 -0.98 4.92 -6.91
CA ILE A 70 -0.02 5.00 -5.80
C ILE A 70 1.29 5.66 -6.26
N THR A 71 1.99 6.29 -5.33
CA THR A 71 3.38 6.73 -5.50
C THR A 71 4.29 5.85 -4.65
N VAL A 72 5.22 5.15 -5.30
CA VAL A 72 6.26 4.39 -4.61
C VAL A 72 7.27 5.35 -4.00
N LEU A 73 7.58 5.15 -2.71
CA LEU A 73 8.49 6.00 -1.95
C LEU A 73 9.87 5.36 -1.79
N GLU A 74 9.92 4.11 -1.30
CA GLU A 74 11.19 3.46 -0.97
C GLU A 74 11.09 1.94 -0.87
N VAL A 75 12.26 1.28 -0.91
CA VAL A 75 12.45 -0.10 -0.47
C VAL A 75 13.29 -0.08 0.80
N VAL A 76 12.74 -0.62 1.89
CA VAL A 76 13.32 -0.42 3.23
C VAL A 76 13.14 -1.64 4.11
N ASP A 77 14.08 -1.85 5.02
CA ASP A 77 13.92 -2.71 6.19
C ASP A 77 13.60 -1.82 7.40
N TYR A 78 12.35 -1.89 7.87
CA TYR A 78 11.90 -1.19 9.07
C TYR A 78 11.59 -2.16 10.22
N HIS A 79 12.13 -3.37 10.18
CA HIS A 79 12.09 -4.29 11.34
C HIS A 79 13.04 -3.86 12.45
#